data_AF-A0A1D2MV02-F1
#
_entry.id   AF-A0A1D2MV02-F1
#
_cell.length_a   1.000
_cell.length_b   1.000
_cell.length_c   1.000
_cell.angle_alpha   90.00
_cell.angle_beta   90.00
_cell.angle_gamma   90.00
#
_symmetry.space_group_name_H-M   'P 1'
#
loop_
_entity.id
_entity.type
_entity.pdbx_description
1 polymer ?
#
loop_
_entity_poly.entity_id
_entity_poly.type
_entity_poly.pdbx_seq_one_letter_code
_entity_poly.pdbx_strand_id
1 'polypeptide(L)'
;IVNLHHVSQAQKRTDYWGESRHWFAISERRFEIADVRDHEKLGGAVEKIEKEVGDGGLNLLINNAGISSKVAKLSAVRQQEIMDNFEINTVAPILMTKAMLPLLEKASASNPNAPPGIGRAAVVNVSSILGSIGLNDLGGMYAYRCSKAAINAATKSMHLDFRKSKIVAIALHPGWVRTDMGGAKAPLSTEESVAGIISLLESLSTQHSGNLMGKNSSGSSTKDKRGRFESTLPVLAESLHLTAVLVLLLKLTTTRSSAGVSGKSLFLLSLTYTFRGLDVFAYWKWETQPISIPKLFYMLSSYLTLYLTYSINRSTVEWDLDTFRLKLLIVPVSMLSFVLNERKRITQLAYTWSLFMESAALVPQLFMMWKSEKADTLIMCYLLIFGVYIGVQQYSFCMSTKTFKELIGGTEAARLIIDSMTGLFAILGTFFAVLGNKVEAHLINCVTPKMDKTITTMISKVH
;
A
#
# COMPACT_ATOMS: atom_id res chain seq x y z
N ILE A 1 30.89 12.47 -18.16
CA ILE A 1 31.23 11.38 -17.21
C ILE A 1 32.02 12.01 -16.09
N VAL A 2 31.63 11.81 -14.83
CA VAL A 2 32.40 12.29 -13.69
C VAL A 2 33.20 11.09 -13.18
N ASN A 3 34.52 11.14 -13.33
CA ASN A 3 35.43 10.10 -12.82
C ASN A 3 35.77 10.42 -11.36
N LEU A 4 35.45 9.52 -10.43
CA LEU A 4 35.66 9.69 -8.99
C LEU A 4 36.96 9.06 -8.47
N HIS A 5 37.87 8.60 -9.34
CA HIS A 5 39.14 8.02 -8.90
C HIS A 5 40.34 8.94 -9.16
N HIS A 6 40.73 9.70 -8.13
CA HIS A 6 42.12 9.90 -7.70
C HIS A 6 42.11 10.54 -6.29
N VAL A 7 42.21 9.68 -5.27
CA VAL A 7 42.43 10.11 -3.89
C VAL A 7 43.94 10.17 -3.66
N SER A 8 44.52 11.36 -3.79
CA SER A 8 45.68 11.72 -2.96
C SER A 8 45.68 13.24 -2.72
N GLN A 9 45.76 13.59 -1.44
CA GLN A 9 45.82 14.93 -0.86
C GLN A 9 44.50 15.72 -0.79
N ALA A 10 43.78 15.48 0.31
CA ALA A 10 42.78 16.40 0.82
C ALA A 10 43.44 17.73 1.22
N GLN A 11 43.30 18.77 0.39
CA GLN A 11 43.66 20.12 0.79
C GLN A 11 42.48 20.73 1.56
N LYS A 12 42.64 20.91 2.88
CA LYS A 12 41.70 21.65 3.71
C LYS A 12 41.66 23.10 3.24
N ARG A 13 40.57 23.52 2.58
CA ARG A 13 40.18 24.93 2.54
C ARG A 13 38.95 25.11 3.42
N THR A 14 39.10 26.00 4.40
CA THR A 14 38.04 26.46 5.28
C THR A 14 37.23 27.53 4.57
N ASP A 15 35.93 27.28 4.37
CA ASP A 15 34.97 28.32 4.01
C ASP A 15 34.38 28.96 5.26
N TYR A 16 33.89 30.19 5.12
CA TYR A 16 33.44 31.16 6.14
C TYR A 16 32.35 30.68 7.15
N TRP A 17 31.93 29.41 7.12
CA TRP A 17 30.88 28.84 7.97
C TRP A 17 31.27 27.58 8.76
N GLY A 18 32.55 27.19 8.78
CA GLY A 18 33.06 26.24 9.79
C GLY A 18 32.59 24.78 9.70
N GLU A 19 31.87 24.36 8.65
CA GLU A 19 31.52 22.94 8.44
C GLU A 19 32.53 22.21 7.56
N SER A 20 33.08 21.10 8.07
CA SER A 20 34.04 20.25 7.35
C SER A 20 33.31 19.33 6.37
N ARG A 21 33.17 19.74 5.10
CA ARG A 21 32.70 18.85 4.02
C ARG A 21 33.87 18.15 3.34
N HIS A 22 33.78 16.82 3.20
CA HIS A 22 34.73 16.04 2.41
C HIS A 22 34.38 16.24 0.94
N TRP A 23 35.10 17.10 0.23
CA TRP A 23 34.94 17.30 -1.20
C TRP A 23 35.76 16.26 -1.95
N PHE A 24 35.09 15.39 -2.74
CA PHE A 24 35.76 14.57 -3.74
C PHE A 24 36.45 15.49 -4.76
N ALA A 25 37.70 15.21 -5.12
CA ALA A 25 38.36 15.92 -6.21
C ALA A 25 37.64 15.59 -7.53
N ILE A 26 36.88 16.55 -8.06
CA ILE A 26 36.17 16.40 -9.33
C ILE A 26 37.18 16.70 -10.45
N SER A 27 37.67 15.66 -11.13
CA SER A 27 38.26 15.85 -12.46
C SER A 27 37.12 15.92 -13.48
N GLU A 28 36.72 17.14 -13.86
CA GLU A 28 35.68 17.30 -14.88
C GLU A 28 36.33 17.14 -16.27
N ARG A 29 36.08 15.99 -16.91
CA ARG A 29 36.40 15.79 -18.33
C ARG A 29 35.12 15.62 -19.12
N ARG A 30 34.90 16.53 -20.07
CA ARG A 30 33.76 16.49 -20.99
C ARG A 30 34.18 15.83 -22.29
N PHE A 31 33.49 14.76 -22.64
CA PHE A 31 33.65 14.09 -23.92
C PHE A 31 32.32 14.18 -24.66
N GLU A 32 32.36 14.64 -25.90
CA GLU A 32 31.27 14.43 -26.84
C GLU A 32 31.52 13.09 -27.53
N ILE A 33 30.60 12.15 -27.30
CA ILE A 33 30.88 10.74 -27.54
C ILE A 33 30.17 10.27 -28.81
N ALA A 34 28.83 10.38 -28.86
CA ALA A 34 28.01 10.00 -30.01
C ALA A 34 26.59 10.58 -29.88
N ASP A 35 25.89 10.70 -31.01
CA ASP A 35 24.42 10.77 -31.02
C ASP A 35 23.89 9.44 -30.44
N VAL A 36 22.95 9.52 -29.50
CA VAL A 36 22.41 8.34 -28.82
C VAL A 36 21.64 7.39 -29.74
N ARG A 37 21.27 7.84 -30.94
CA ARG A 37 20.67 7.00 -32.01
C ARG A 37 21.71 6.26 -32.84
N ASP A 38 22.96 6.72 -32.83
CA ASP A 38 24.04 6.11 -33.61
C ASP A 38 24.66 4.94 -32.83
N HIS A 39 23.93 3.82 -32.82
CA HIS A 39 24.30 2.65 -32.03
C HIS A 39 25.63 2.02 -32.48
N GLU A 40 26.05 2.24 -33.74
CA GLU A 40 27.31 1.71 -34.26
C GLU A 40 28.52 2.40 -33.62
N LYS A 41 28.39 3.67 -33.25
CA LYS A 41 29.46 4.45 -32.59
C LYS A 41 29.60 4.17 -31.08
N LEU A 42 28.73 3.36 -30.49
CA LEU A 42 28.81 3.00 -29.07
C LEU A 42 30.07 2.20 -28.73
N GLY A 43 30.65 1.45 -29.66
CA GLY A 43 31.92 0.74 -29.42
C GLY A 43 33.07 1.71 -29.11
N GLY A 44 33.27 2.69 -29.98
CA GLY A 44 34.30 3.72 -29.79
C GLY A 44 34.04 4.61 -28.57
N ALA A 45 32.77 4.76 -28.17
CA ALA A 45 32.41 5.39 -26.90
C ALA A 45 32.94 4.60 -25.69
N VAL A 46 32.66 3.30 -25.64
CA VAL A 46 33.09 2.42 -24.55
C VAL A 46 34.60 2.41 -24.44
N GLU A 47 35.33 2.31 -25.55
CA GLU A 47 36.80 2.31 -25.55
C GLU A 47 37.41 3.60 -24.95
N LYS A 48 36.84 4.76 -25.31
CA LYS A 48 37.28 6.04 -24.74
C LYS A 48 37.03 6.09 -23.24
N ILE A 49 35.88 5.63 -22.79
CA ILE A 49 35.51 5.61 -21.38
C ILE A 49 36.38 4.63 -20.61
N GLU A 50 36.62 3.44 -21.16
CA GLU A 50 37.47 2.41 -20.54
C GLU A 50 38.88 2.94 -20.30
N LYS A 51 39.46 3.67 -21.25
CA LYS A 51 40.78 4.31 -21.09
C LYS A 51 40.80 5.32 -19.94
N GLU A 52 39.70 6.02 -19.70
CA GLU A 52 39.60 7.04 -18.65
C GLU A 52 39.34 6.43 -17.27
N VAL A 53 38.49 5.42 -17.17
CA VAL A 53 38.14 4.79 -15.88
C VAL A 53 39.12 3.70 -15.46
N GLY A 54 39.88 3.15 -16.41
CA GLY A 54 40.87 2.09 -16.18
C GLY A 54 40.28 0.87 -15.46
N ASP A 55 41.06 0.35 -14.51
CA ASP A 55 40.68 -0.82 -13.70
C ASP A 55 39.60 -0.52 -12.65
N GLY A 56 39.33 0.77 -12.39
CA GLY A 56 38.26 1.20 -11.48
C GLY A 56 36.86 0.95 -12.04
N GLY A 57 36.73 0.83 -13.36
CA GLY A 57 35.44 0.64 -14.05
C GLY A 57 34.49 1.85 -13.93
N LEU A 58 33.25 1.70 -14.40
CA LEU A 58 32.25 2.76 -14.37
C LEU A 58 31.28 2.57 -13.18
N ASN A 59 31.35 3.43 -12.16
CA ASN A 59 30.46 3.32 -11.00
C ASN A 59 29.03 3.83 -11.25
N LEU A 60 28.83 4.77 -12.19
CA LEU A 60 27.52 5.39 -12.39
C LEU A 60 27.27 5.72 -13.86
N LEU A 61 26.21 5.14 -14.41
CA LEU A 61 25.65 5.49 -15.71
C LEU A 61 24.32 6.21 -15.52
N ILE A 62 24.21 7.45 -16.02
CA ILE A 62 22.95 8.20 -16.04
C ILE A 62 22.47 8.37 -17.48
N ASN A 63 21.43 7.63 -17.84
CA ASN A 63 20.74 7.78 -19.13
C ASN A 63 19.75 8.96 -19.02
N ASN A 64 20.26 10.18 -19.27
CA ASN A 64 19.49 11.43 -19.17
C ASN A 64 18.91 11.93 -20.51
N ALA A 65 19.59 11.66 -21.62
CA ALA A 65 19.16 12.13 -22.93
C ALA A 65 17.71 11.69 -23.22
N GLY A 66 16.89 12.60 -23.72
CA GLY A 66 15.49 12.32 -23.96
C GLY A 66 14.78 13.42 -24.75
N ILE A 67 13.70 13.04 -25.41
CA ILE A 67 12.81 13.94 -26.13
C ILE A 67 11.37 13.79 -25.64
N SER A 68 10.55 14.81 -25.89
CA SER A 68 9.10 14.75 -25.69
C SER A 68 8.42 15.35 -26.90
N SER A 69 7.62 14.56 -27.60
CA SER A 69 6.76 15.08 -28.67
C SER A 69 5.74 16.05 -28.07
N LYS A 70 5.57 17.24 -28.66
CA LYS A 70 4.60 18.24 -28.20
C LYS A 70 3.13 17.87 -28.51
N VAL A 71 2.89 16.72 -29.15
CA VAL A 71 1.57 16.25 -29.53
C VAL A 71 0.89 15.51 -28.37
N ALA A 72 -0.10 16.15 -27.77
CA ALA A 72 -0.83 15.60 -26.63
C ALA A 72 -2.07 14.78 -27.04
N LYS A 73 -2.77 15.14 -28.12
CA LYS A 73 -4.06 14.55 -28.50
C LYS A 73 -3.89 13.31 -29.37
N LEU A 74 -4.68 12.27 -29.12
CA LEU A 74 -4.65 11.01 -29.88
C LEU A 74 -4.81 11.23 -31.38
N SER A 75 -5.74 12.10 -31.79
CA SER A 75 -6.04 12.36 -33.20
C SER A 75 -4.90 12.99 -34.00
N ALA A 76 -3.87 13.52 -33.33
CA ALA A 76 -2.73 14.17 -33.96
C ALA A 76 -1.45 13.32 -33.85
N VAL A 77 -1.49 12.16 -33.18
CA VAL A 77 -0.31 11.31 -32.98
C VAL A 77 0.16 10.76 -34.32
N ARG A 78 1.46 10.88 -34.57
CA ARG A 78 2.12 10.31 -35.75
C ARG A 78 2.97 9.11 -35.38
N GLN A 79 3.03 8.13 -36.28
CA GLN A 79 3.90 6.96 -36.13
C GLN A 79 5.35 7.36 -35.87
N GLN A 80 5.89 8.30 -36.65
CA GLN A 80 7.29 8.74 -36.52
C GLN A 80 7.59 9.31 -35.13
N GLU A 81 6.68 10.12 -34.57
CA GLU A 81 6.86 10.69 -33.22
C GLU A 81 6.90 9.61 -32.14
N ILE A 82 6.10 8.53 -32.29
CA ILE A 82 6.16 7.37 -31.39
C ILE A 82 7.52 6.69 -31.53
N MET A 83 7.95 6.40 -32.76
CA MET A 83 9.22 5.74 -33.02
C MET A 83 10.42 6.53 -32.47
N ASP A 84 10.48 7.84 -32.74
CA ASP A 84 11.57 8.71 -32.26
C ASP A 84 11.64 8.73 -30.71
N ASN A 85 10.48 8.82 -30.04
CA ASN A 85 10.44 8.81 -28.58
C ASN A 85 10.88 7.45 -28.02
N PHE A 86 10.47 6.33 -28.64
CA PHE A 86 10.93 5.00 -28.24
C PHE A 86 12.42 4.82 -28.47
N GLU A 87 12.92 5.24 -29.62
CA GLU A 87 14.33 5.12 -29.97
C GLU A 87 15.20 5.87 -28.95
N ILE A 88 14.91 7.15 -28.72
CA ILE A 88 15.75 7.99 -27.84
C ILE A 88 15.49 7.72 -26.35
N ASN A 89 14.22 7.61 -25.91
CA ASN A 89 13.92 7.49 -24.48
C ASN A 89 13.99 6.05 -23.94
N THR A 90 14.04 5.04 -24.80
CA THR A 90 13.97 3.63 -24.40
C THR A 90 15.09 2.78 -25.01
N VAL A 91 15.18 2.71 -26.35
CA VAL A 91 16.14 1.84 -27.04
C VAL A 91 17.57 2.29 -26.73
N ALA A 92 17.86 3.58 -26.89
CA ALA A 92 19.18 4.13 -26.64
C ALA A 92 19.66 3.90 -25.19
N PRO A 93 18.88 4.16 -24.12
CA PRO A 93 19.25 3.79 -22.76
C PRO A 93 19.55 2.29 -22.57
N ILE A 94 18.74 1.40 -23.17
CA ILE A 94 18.96 -0.05 -23.08
C ILE A 94 20.30 -0.43 -23.73
N LEU A 95 20.56 0.07 -24.95
CA LEU A 95 21.78 -0.24 -25.68
C LEU A 95 23.01 0.40 -25.05
N MET A 96 22.88 1.61 -24.51
CA MET A 96 23.94 2.27 -23.74
C MET A 96 24.29 1.46 -22.50
N THR A 97 23.29 1.02 -21.73
CA THR A 97 23.52 0.16 -20.56
C THR A 97 24.14 -1.18 -20.95
N LYS A 98 23.69 -1.79 -22.05
CA LYS A 98 24.30 -3.03 -22.59
C LYS A 98 25.77 -2.81 -22.93
N ALA A 99 26.10 -1.73 -23.63
CA ALA A 99 27.47 -1.41 -24.05
C ALA A 99 28.40 -1.12 -22.85
N MET A 100 27.89 -0.43 -21.83
CA MET A 100 28.65 -0.08 -20.62
C MET A 100 28.68 -1.20 -19.57
N LEU A 101 27.94 -2.29 -19.76
CA LEU A 101 27.81 -3.37 -18.77
C LEU A 101 29.16 -3.93 -18.31
N PRO A 102 30.15 -4.22 -19.19
CA PRO A 102 31.45 -4.72 -18.75
C PRO A 102 32.17 -3.76 -17.79
N LEU A 103 32.05 -2.44 -18.02
CA LEU A 103 32.65 -1.42 -17.16
C LEU A 103 31.92 -1.29 -15.82
N LEU A 104 30.59 -1.43 -15.81
CA LEU A 104 29.77 -1.44 -14.59
C LEU A 104 30.06 -2.68 -13.74
N GLU A 105 30.21 -3.85 -14.36
CA GLU A 105 30.59 -5.09 -13.68
C GLU A 105 32.02 -4.99 -13.13
N LYS A 106 32.95 -4.42 -13.89
CA LYS A 106 34.32 -4.13 -13.43
C LYS A 106 34.28 -3.23 -12.18
N ALA A 107 33.52 -2.14 -12.20
CA ALA A 107 33.39 -1.27 -11.02
C ALA A 107 32.79 -1.96 -9.79
N SER A 108 31.78 -2.80 -10.00
CA SER A 108 31.18 -3.57 -8.91
C SER A 108 32.15 -4.59 -8.31
N ALA A 109 32.92 -5.27 -9.16
CA ALA A 109 33.94 -6.23 -8.76
C ALA A 109 35.13 -5.57 -8.05
N SER A 110 35.57 -4.39 -8.52
CA SER A 110 36.65 -3.60 -7.89
C SER A 110 36.24 -3.00 -6.55
N ASN A 111 34.93 -2.89 -6.26
CA ASN A 111 34.39 -2.31 -5.02
C ASN A 111 33.50 -3.29 -4.23
N PRO A 112 34.02 -4.48 -3.83
CA PRO A 112 33.20 -5.53 -3.23
C PRO A 112 32.71 -5.18 -1.83
N ASN A 113 33.34 -4.23 -1.14
CA ASN A 113 32.96 -3.79 0.21
C ASN A 113 32.15 -2.50 0.23
N ALA A 114 32.02 -1.79 -0.90
CA ALA A 114 31.21 -0.58 -0.97
C ALA A 114 29.71 -0.91 -0.78
N PRO A 115 28.93 -0.03 -0.13
CA PRO A 115 27.49 -0.22 -0.02
C PRO A 115 26.86 -0.30 -1.41
N PRO A 116 25.79 -1.11 -1.59
CA PRO A 116 25.04 -1.12 -2.85
C PRO A 116 24.52 0.28 -3.17
N GLY A 117 24.79 0.79 -4.37
CA GLY A 117 24.48 2.17 -4.76
C GLY A 117 25.57 2.76 -5.64
N ILE A 118 25.66 4.10 -5.68
CA ILE A 118 26.61 4.81 -6.55
C ILE A 118 28.08 4.57 -6.19
N GLY A 119 28.39 4.17 -4.95
CA GLY A 119 29.76 3.85 -4.52
C GLY A 119 30.25 2.48 -4.99
N ARG A 120 29.35 1.60 -5.44
CA ARG A 120 29.71 0.31 -6.05
C ARG A 120 29.49 0.37 -7.56
N ALA A 121 28.25 0.29 -8.00
CA ALA A 121 27.85 0.41 -9.39
C ALA A 121 26.34 0.66 -9.49
N ALA A 122 25.93 1.65 -10.29
CA ALA A 122 24.54 1.99 -10.49
C ALA A 122 24.22 2.46 -11.93
N VAL A 123 23.00 2.15 -12.38
CA VAL A 123 22.39 2.65 -13.61
C VAL A 123 21.14 3.45 -13.24
N VAL A 124 21.07 4.68 -13.73
CA VAL A 124 19.97 5.61 -13.49
C VAL A 124 19.34 5.98 -14.82
N ASN A 125 18.13 5.50 -15.06
CA ASN A 125 17.36 5.84 -16.25
C ASN A 125 16.45 7.03 -15.94
N VAL A 126 16.72 8.21 -16.50
CA VAL A 126 15.86 9.38 -16.29
C VAL A 126 14.54 9.15 -17.02
N SER A 127 13.53 8.85 -16.23
CA SER A 127 12.17 8.55 -16.64
C SER A 127 11.22 9.71 -16.28
N SER A 128 9.94 9.43 -16.13
CA SER A 128 8.92 10.39 -15.73
C SER A 128 7.78 9.70 -15.01
N ILE A 129 7.13 10.42 -14.09
CA ILE A 129 5.86 10.00 -13.50
C ILE A 129 4.79 9.77 -14.58
N LEU A 130 4.89 10.45 -15.73
CA LEU A 130 3.99 10.26 -16.87
C LEU A 130 4.10 8.86 -17.50
N GLY A 131 5.21 8.14 -17.28
CA GLY A 131 5.36 6.73 -17.67
C GLY A 131 4.73 5.75 -16.67
N SER A 132 4.11 6.22 -15.59
CA SER A 132 3.37 5.36 -14.66
C SER A 132 1.96 5.09 -15.20
N ILE A 133 1.67 3.82 -15.49
CA ILE A 133 0.35 3.40 -15.97
C ILE A 133 -0.71 3.63 -14.88
N GLY A 134 -0.41 3.26 -13.63
CA GLY A 134 -1.34 3.41 -12.51
C GLY A 134 -1.57 4.84 -12.02
N LEU A 135 -0.77 5.81 -12.49
CA LEU A 135 -0.95 7.24 -12.21
C LEU A 135 -1.40 8.02 -13.45
N ASN A 136 -1.81 7.36 -14.52
CA ASN A 136 -2.29 8.02 -15.72
C ASN A 136 -3.78 8.36 -15.61
N ASP A 137 -4.07 9.54 -15.08
CA ASP A 137 -5.40 10.13 -14.91
C ASP A 137 -5.78 11.14 -16.01
N LEU A 138 -4.79 11.79 -16.61
CA LEU A 138 -5.00 12.84 -17.63
C LEU A 138 -5.06 12.31 -19.07
N GLY A 139 -4.44 11.16 -19.37
CA GLY A 139 -4.24 10.69 -20.73
C GLY A 139 -3.27 11.54 -21.55
N GLY A 140 -3.40 11.46 -22.88
CA GLY A 140 -2.58 12.19 -23.86
C GLY A 140 -1.09 11.85 -23.86
N MET A 141 -0.29 12.60 -24.63
CA MET A 141 1.18 12.48 -24.69
C MET A 141 1.65 11.05 -25.00
N TYR A 142 0.95 10.35 -25.91
CA TYR A 142 1.07 8.91 -26.15
C TYR A 142 2.53 8.46 -26.37
N ALA A 143 3.25 9.09 -27.29
CA ALA A 143 4.65 8.74 -27.59
C ALA A 143 5.57 8.86 -26.35
N TYR A 144 5.47 9.98 -25.62
CA TYR A 144 6.28 10.21 -24.43
C TYR A 144 5.91 9.27 -23.27
N ARG A 145 4.61 9.09 -22.98
CA ARG A 145 4.16 8.19 -21.91
C ARG A 145 4.55 6.74 -22.18
N CYS A 146 4.30 6.25 -23.40
CA CYS A 146 4.62 4.88 -23.78
C CYS A 146 6.14 4.63 -23.70
N SER A 147 6.98 5.53 -24.20
CA SER A 147 8.43 5.38 -24.10
C SER A 147 8.94 5.43 -22.65
N LYS A 148 8.40 6.32 -21.81
CA LYS A 148 8.75 6.35 -20.37
C LYS A 148 8.23 5.16 -19.57
N ALA A 149 7.08 4.58 -19.95
CA ALA A 149 6.61 3.31 -19.39
C ALA A 149 7.52 2.14 -19.82
N ALA A 150 7.97 2.13 -21.07
CA ALA A 150 8.87 1.10 -21.58
C ALA A 150 10.23 1.10 -20.88
N ILE A 151 10.84 2.28 -20.64
CA ILE A 151 12.10 2.35 -19.87
C ILE A 151 11.91 1.98 -18.40
N ASN A 152 10.73 2.19 -17.81
CA ASN A 152 10.42 1.68 -16.47
C ASN A 152 10.43 0.13 -16.45
N ALA A 153 9.82 -0.50 -17.46
CA ALA A 153 9.82 -1.96 -17.59
C ALA A 153 11.24 -2.52 -17.83
N ALA A 154 12.02 -1.86 -18.69
CA ALA A 154 13.42 -2.22 -18.92
C ALA A 154 14.26 -2.08 -17.66
N THR A 155 14.07 -1.02 -16.87
CA THR A 155 14.74 -0.84 -15.57
C THR A 155 14.42 -1.99 -14.61
N LYS A 156 13.16 -2.44 -14.56
CA LYS A 156 12.79 -3.58 -13.71
C LYS A 156 13.47 -4.87 -14.16
N SER A 157 13.64 -5.05 -15.47
CA SER A 157 14.36 -6.20 -16.05
C SER A 157 15.85 -6.14 -15.69
N MET A 158 16.50 -4.98 -15.90
CA MET A 158 17.89 -4.74 -15.48
C MET A 158 18.12 -5.05 -14.00
N HIS A 159 17.20 -4.65 -13.12
CA HIS A 159 17.28 -4.99 -11.70
C HIS A 159 17.36 -6.50 -11.43
N LEU A 160 16.60 -7.31 -12.16
CA LEU A 160 16.61 -8.77 -12.00
C LEU A 160 17.91 -9.36 -12.54
N ASP A 161 18.36 -8.89 -13.70
CA ASP A 161 19.57 -9.37 -14.37
C ASP A 161 20.83 -9.01 -13.56
N PHE A 162 20.86 -7.83 -12.95
CA PHE A 162 22.00 -7.31 -12.18
C PHE A 162 22.12 -7.88 -10.77
N ARG A 163 21.26 -8.81 -10.36
CA ARG A 163 21.35 -9.43 -9.01
C ARG A 163 22.70 -10.07 -8.74
N LYS A 164 23.29 -10.72 -9.75
CA LYS A 164 24.60 -11.40 -9.61
C LYS A 164 25.74 -10.39 -9.53
N SER A 165 25.73 -9.38 -10.38
CA SER A 165 26.75 -8.32 -10.43
C SER A 165 26.54 -7.25 -9.36
N LYS A 166 25.46 -7.31 -8.56
CA LYS A 166 25.14 -6.37 -7.46
C LYS A 166 25.08 -4.90 -7.90
N ILE A 167 24.72 -4.66 -9.16
CA ILE A 167 24.52 -3.31 -9.72
C ILE A 167 23.10 -2.85 -9.38
N VAL A 168 22.95 -1.60 -8.93
CA VAL A 168 21.63 -0.99 -8.67
C VAL A 168 21.09 -0.36 -9.96
N ALA A 169 19.85 -0.66 -10.35
CA ALA A 169 19.20 -0.02 -11.49
C ALA A 169 17.93 0.70 -11.03
N ILE A 170 17.76 1.99 -11.33
CA ILE A 170 16.54 2.73 -10.99
C ILE A 170 16.01 3.54 -12.17
N ALA A 171 14.70 3.78 -12.15
CA ALA A 171 14.07 4.77 -13.00
C ALA A 171 13.88 6.03 -12.15
N LEU A 172 14.18 7.20 -12.71
CA LEU A 172 14.21 8.46 -11.97
C LEU A 172 13.24 9.47 -12.57
N HIS A 173 12.26 9.92 -11.80
CA HIS A 173 11.46 11.09 -12.12
C HIS A 173 12.12 12.36 -11.55
N PRO A 174 12.57 13.29 -12.40
CA PRO A 174 13.27 14.51 -11.95
C PRO A 174 12.32 15.58 -11.38
N GLY A 175 11.01 15.38 -11.44
CA GLY A 175 10.01 16.44 -11.23
C GLY A 175 9.60 17.11 -12.55
N TRP A 176 8.72 18.10 -12.46
CA TRP A 176 8.42 18.99 -13.58
C TRP A 176 9.33 20.22 -13.48
N VAL A 177 10.38 20.24 -14.30
CA VAL A 177 11.55 21.12 -14.19
C VAL A 177 11.53 22.20 -15.28
N ARG A 178 11.93 23.43 -14.95
CA ARG A 178 12.07 24.54 -15.91
C ARG A 178 13.25 24.32 -16.85
N THR A 179 12.99 23.62 -17.93
CA THR A 179 13.88 23.38 -19.07
C THR A 179 13.12 23.62 -20.37
N ASP A 180 13.77 23.53 -21.52
CA ASP A 180 13.10 23.59 -22.82
C ASP A 180 11.98 22.53 -22.96
N MET A 181 12.19 21.34 -22.36
CA MET A 181 11.21 20.26 -22.36
C MET A 181 10.06 20.51 -21.37
N GLY A 182 10.34 21.05 -20.19
CA GLY A 182 9.31 21.30 -19.16
C GLY A 182 8.54 22.61 -19.36
N GLY A 183 9.11 23.57 -20.09
CA GLY A 183 8.56 24.90 -20.33
C GLY A 183 8.64 25.84 -19.12
N ALA A 184 8.38 27.12 -19.38
CA ALA A 184 8.52 28.20 -18.38
C ALA A 184 7.57 28.06 -17.16
N LYS A 185 6.46 27.31 -17.30
CA LYS A 185 5.48 27.10 -16.24
C LYS A 185 5.84 25.99 -15.26
N ALA A 186 6.94 25.29 -15.49
CA ALA A 186 7.36 24.22 -14.60
C ALA A 186 7.67 24.77 -13.19
N PRO A 187 7.20 24.12 -12.12
CA PRO A 187 7.32 24.64 -10.76
C PRO A 187 8.75 24.57 -10.22
N LEU A 188 9.57 23.61 -10.68
CA LEU A 188 10.91 23.37 -10.12
C LEU A 188 12.01 24.01 -10.98
N SER A 189 13.02 24.57 -10.33
CA SER A 189 14.29 24.92 -11.00
C SER A 189 15.12 23.66 -11.28
N THR A 190 16.08 23.79 -12.20
CA THR A 190 17.09 22.76 -12.48
C THR A 190 17.91 22.42 -11.25
N GLU A 191 18.31 23.42 -10.47
CA GLU A 191 19.11 23.29 -9.25
C GLU A 191 18.32 22.55 -8.17
N GLU A 192 17.04 22.89 -7.99
CA GLU A 192 16.17 22.23 -7.02
C GLU A 192 15.88 20.76 -7.37
N SER A 193 15.81 20.45 -8.66
CA SER A 193 15.65 19.08 -9.16
C SER A 193 16.93 18.29 -8.94
N VAL A 194 18.07 18.80 -9.41
CA VAL A 194 19.37 18.13 -9.33
C VAL A 194 19.80 17.93 -7.87
N ALA A 195 19.59 18.90 -6.98
CA ALA A 195 19.88 18.72 -5.56
C ALA A 195 19.12 17.53 -4.96
N GLY A 196 17.82 17.40 -5.29
CA GLY A 196 17.02 16.25 -4.84
C GLY A 196 17.45 14.92 -5.47
N ILE A 197 17.89 14.95 -6.73
CA ILE A 197 18.45 13.78 -7.41
C ILE A 197 19.74 13.35 -6.71
N ILE A 198 20.66 14.26 -6.40
CA ILE A 198 21.92 13.97 -5.71
C ILE A 198 21.63 13.32 -4.34
N SER A 199 20.75 13.90 -3.53
CA SER A 199 20.37 13.31 -2.23
C SER A 199 19.76 11.91 -2.37
N LEU A 200 18.95 11.68 -3.41
CA LEU A 200 18.44 10.33 -3.70
C LEU A 200 19.58 9.38 -4.07
N LEU A 201 20.51 9.79 -4.93
CA LEU A 201 21.64 8.98 -5.37
C LEU A 201 22.56 8.58 -4.21
N GLU A 202 22.82 9.48 -3.27
CA GLU A 202 23.59 9.23 -2.05
C GLU A 202 22.91 8.18 -1.14
N SER A 203 21.57 8.12 -1.16
CA SER A 203 20.78 7.17 -0.37
C SER A 203 20.47 5.84 -1.09
N LEU A 204 20.94 5.65 -2.32
CA LEU A 204 20.61 4.45 -3.10
C LEU A 204 21.04 3.17 -2.40
N SER A 205 20.22 2.13 -2.56
CA SER A 205 20.42 0.82 -1.96
C SER A 205 19.74 -0.25 -2.81
N THR A 206 19.92 -1.53 -2.46
CA THR A 206 19.25 -2.65 -3.14
C THR A 206 17.72 -2.57 -3.06
N GLN A 207 17.16 -1.95 -2.01
CA GLN A 207 15.71 -1.81 -1.82
C GLN A 207 15.07 -0.87 -2.86
N HIS A 208 15.86 0.09 -3.36
CA HIS A 208 15.42 1.04 -4.39
C HIS A 208 15.47 0.43 -5.80
N SER A 209 16.30 -0.60 -5.99
CA SER A 209 16.58 -1.18 -7.30
C SER A 209 15.31 -1.76 -7.95
N GLY A 210 15.08 -1.42 -9.21
CA GLY A 210 13.92 -1.80 -10.01
C GLY A 210 12.70 -0.91 -9.86
N ASN A 211 12.76 0.16 -9.03
CA ASN A 211 11.64 1.05 -8.79
C ASN A 211 11.75 2.36 -9.60
N LEU A 212 10.60 3.03 -9.78
CA LEU A 212 10.53 4.43 -10.21
C LEU A 212 10.61 5.34 -8.98
N MET A 213 11.70 6.09 -8.88
CA MET A 213 12.04 6.96 -7.76
C MET A 213 11.85 8.44 -8.15
N GLY A 214 11.50 9.30 -7.20
CA GLY A 214 11.49 10.76 -7.38
C GLY A 214 12.09 11.51 -6.18
N LYS A 215 12.15 12.84 -6.25
CA LYS A 215 12.72 13.73 -5.21
C LYS A 215 12.24 13.45 -3.78
N ASN A 216 11.01 12.96 -3.59
CA ASN A 216 10.42 12.71 -2.26
C ASN A 216 10.64 11.28 -1.73
N SER A 217 11.53 10.51 -2.35
CA SER A 217 11.75 9.10 -1.97
C SER A 217 12.82 8.94 -0.89
N SER A 218 13.66 9.95 -0.68
CA SER A 218 14.63 10.01 0.41
C SER A 218 14.08 10.88 1.55
N GLY A 219 13.45 10.23 2.55
CA GLY A 219 13.07 10.86 3.81
C GLY A 219 11.59 11.21 3.96
N SER A 220 10.90 10.43 4.80
CA SER A 220 9.69 10.75 5.59
C SER A 220 9.08 12.14 5.37
N SER A 221 8.38 12.35 4.26
CA SER A 221 7.40 13.43 4.15
C SER A 221 6.14 13.04 4.93
N THR A 222 5.38 13.99 5.47
CA THR A 222 4.06 13.75 6.07
C THR A 222 3.10 12.95 5.18
N LYS A 223 3.30 12.96 3.85
CA LYS A 223 2.61 12.06 2.91
C LYS A 223 3.03 10.58 3.02
N ASP A 224 4.30 10.30 3.35
CA ASP A 224 4.81 8.94 3.60
C ASP A 224 4.30 8.40 4.95
N LYS A 225 4.20 9.25 5.97
CA LYS A 225 3.55 8.87 7.25
C LYS A 225 2.08 8.55 7.07
N ARG A 226 1.37 9.35 6.26
CA ARG A 226 -0.04 9.10 5.91
C ARG A 226 -0.21 7.83 5.07
N GLY A 227 0.62 7.61 4.06
CA GLY A 227 0.60 6.38 3.25
C GLY A 227 0.95 5.13 4.07
N ARG A 228 1.88 5.24 5.02
CA ARG A 228 2.23 4.17 5.96
C ARG A 228 1.10 3.91 6.98
N PHE A 229 0.43 4.94 7.47
CA PHE A 229 -0.75 4.79 8.31
C PHE A 229 -1.89 4.12 7.53
N GLU A 230 -2.19 4.61 6.32
CA GLU A 230 -3.22 4.04 5.44
C GLU A 230 -2.94 2.57 5.08
N SER A 231 -1.67 2.18 4.90
CA SER A 231 -1.29 0.78 4.64
C SER A 231 -1.34 -0.13 5.88
N THR A 232 -1.29 0.42 7.09
CA THR A 232 -1.42 -0.36 8.34
C THR A 232 -2.87 -0.66 8.74
N LEU A 233 -3.84 0.13 8.27
CA LEU A 233 -5.25 -0.01 8.64
C LEU A 233 -5.87 -1.38 8.29
N PRO A 234 -5.65 -1.96 7.09
CA PRO A 234 -6.16 -3.29 6.79
C PRO A 234 -5.59 -4.37 7.72
N VAL A 235 -4.30 -4.29 8.04
CA VAL A 235 -3.63 -5.25 8.93
C VAL A 235 -4.21 -5.15 10.35
N LEU A 236 -4.45 -3.93 10.82
CA LEU A 236 -5.10 -3.70 12.10
C LEU A 236 -6.53 -4.24 12.13
N ALA A 237 -7.32 -4.01 11.08
CA ALA A 237 -8.68 -4.52 10.97
C ALA A 237 -8.71 -6.05 11.02
N GLU A 238 -7.85 -6.72 10.25
CA GLU A 238 -7.72 -8.18 10.28
C GLU A 238 -7.32 -8.71 11.65
N SER A 239 -6.40 -8.03 12.34
CA SER A 239 -5.96 -8.42 13.70
C SER A 239 -7.11 -8.32 14.72
N LEU A 240 -7.91 -7.25 14.64
CA LEU A 240 -9.08 -7.05 15.48
C LEU A 240 -10.15 -8.10 15.18
N HIS A 241 -10.41 -8.38 13.90
CA HIS A 241 -11.39 -9.38 13.49
C HIS A 241 -11.03 -10.77 14.01
N LEU A 242 -9.77 -11.18 13.83
CA LEU A 242 -9.23 -12.42 14.38
C LEU A 242 -9.42 -12.47 15.91
N THR A 243 -9.09 -11.39 16.61
CA THR A 243 -9.24 -11.31 18.06
C THR A 243 -10.70 -11.48 18.49
N ALA A 244 -11.65 -10.83 17.81
CA ALA A 244 -13.07 -10.96 18.11
C ALA A 244 -13.56 -12.41 17.93
N VAL A 245 -13.16 -13.07 16.84
CA VAL A 245 -13.51 -14.47 16.57
C VAL A 245 -12.94 -15.40 17.65
N LEU A 246 -11.68 -15.19 18.05
CA LEU A 246 -11.04 -15.98 19.12
C LEU A 246 -11.72 -15.78 20.47
N VAL A 247 -12.08 -14.55 20.85
CA VAL A 247 -12.80 -14.27 22.11
C VAL A 247 -14.15 -15.00 22.13
N LEU A 248 -14.90 -14.97 21.03
CA LEU A 248 -16.18 -15.66 20.94
C LEU A 248 -16.02 -17.19 21.01
N LEU A 249 -15.03 -17.75 20.30
CA LEU A 249 -14.72 -19.18 20.36
C LEU A 249 -14.27 -19.62 21.76
N LEU A 250 -13.44 -18.83 22.43
CA LEU A 250 -13.01 -19.08 23.80
C LEU A 250 -14.20 -19.06 24.75
N LYS A 251 -15.11 -18.09 24.60
CA LYS A 251 -16.36 -18.04 25.38
C LYS A 251 -17.15 -19.34 25.20
N LEU A 252 -17.43 -19.74 23.96
CA LEU A 252 -18.29 -20.90 23.68
C LEU A 252 -17.65 -22.24 24.09
N THR A 253 -16.33 -22.37 23.97
CA THR A 253 -15.62 -23.62 24.29
C THR A 253 -15.29 -23.76 25.78
N THR A 254 -14.84 -22.68 26.42
CA THR A 254 -14.41 -22.71 27.83
C THR A 254 -15.60 -22.74 28.78
N THR A 255 -16.63 -21.91 28.53
CA THR A 255 -17.81 -21.86 29.40
C THR A 255 -18.81 -22.98 29.10
N ARG A 256 -18.65 -23.67 27.96
CA ARG A 256 -19.63 -24.65 27.43
C ARG A 256 -21.07 -24.10 27.42
N SER A 257 -21.19 -22.79 27.20
CA SER A 257 -22.45 -22.07 27.27
C SER A 257 -22.58 -21.06 26.13
N SER A 258 -23.79 -20.98 25.59
CA SER A 258 -24.24 -20.02 24.58
C SER A 258 -25.16 -18.94 25.17
N ALA A 259 -25.32 -18.90 26.49
CA ALA A 259 -26.10 -17.84 27.16
C ALA A 259 -25.59 -16.46 26.72
N GLY A 260 -26.51 -15.53 26.45
CA GLY A 260 -26.22 -14.19 25.93
C GLY A 260 -25.78 -14.10 24.47
N VAL A 261 -25.64 -15.20 23.72
CA VAL A 261 -25.22 -15.19 22.31
C VAL A 261 -26.41 -15.38 21.38
N SER A 262 -26.61 -14.45 20.45
CA SER A 262 -27.65 -14.50 19.42
C SER A 262 -27.23 -15.43 18.30
N GLY A 263 -27.89 -16.59 18.21
CA GLY A 263 -27.70 -17.52 17.11
C GLY A 263 -28.10 -16.91 15.75
N LYS A 264 -29.07 -15.98 15.74
CA LYS A 264 -29.45 -15.20 14.56
C LYS A 264 -28.32 -14.33 14.02
N SER A 265 -27.56 -13.66 14.89
CA SER A 265 -26.37 -12.90 14.48
C SER A 265 -25.28 -13.81 13.92
N LEU A 266 -25.00 -14.95 14.57
CA LEU A 266 -24.02 -15.92 14.07
C LEU A 266 -24.41 -16.46 12.69
N PHE A 267 -25.70 -16.72 12.47
CA PHE A 267 -26.22 -17.16 11.18
C PHE A 267 -25.98 -16.12 10.07
N LEU A 268 -26.26 -14.84 10.36
CA LEU A 268 -26.02 -13.75 9.40
C LEU A 268 -24.52 -13.59 9.09
N LEU A 269 -23.63 -13.74 10.09
CA LEU A 269 -22.18 -13.69 9.90
C LEU A 269 -21.69 -14.85 9.02
N SER A 270 -22.14 -16.08 9.27
CA SER A 270 -21.77 -17.23 8.43
C SER A 270 -22.25 -17.09 6.99
N LEU A 271 -23.47 -16.59 6.78
CA LEU A 271 -23.99 -16.31 5.44
C LEU A 271 -23.16 -15.21 4.75
N THR A 272 -22.77 -14.19 5.49
CA THR A 272 -21.90 -13.09 5.03
C THR A 272 -20.55 -13.62 4.52
N TYR A 273 -19.85 -14.42 5.32
CA TYR A 273 -18.54 -14.96 4.92
C TYR A 273 -18.67 -15.97 3.78
N THR A 274 -19.79 -16.70 3.69
CA THR A 274 -20.07 -17.61 2.57
C THR A 274 -20.15 -16.84 1.26
N PHE A 275 -20.98 -15.78 1.19
CA PHE A 275 -21.10 -14.98 -0.03
C PHE A 275 -19.82 -14.23 -0.39
N ARG A 276 -19.04 -13.81 0.61
CA ARG A 276 -17.74 -13.20 0.39
C ARG A 276 -16.68 -14.17 -0.11
N GLY A 277 -16.77 -15.44 0.29
CA GLY A 277 -15.87 -16.52 -0.09
C GLY A 277 -16.21 -17.20 -1.42
N LEU A 278 -17.31 -16.84 -2.09
CA LEU A 278 -17.67 -17.44 -3.39
C LEU A 278 -16.61 -17.20 -4.48
N ASP A 279 -15.85 -16.10 -4.38
CA ASP A 279 -14.77 -15.80 -5.31
C ASP A 279 -13.56 -16.75 -5.17
N VAL A 280 -13.31 -17.26 -3.96
CA VAL A 280 -12.27 -18.26 -3.67
C VAL A 280 -12.50 -19.52 -4.51
N PHE A 281 -13.76 -19.98 -4.59
CA PHE A 281 -14.11 -21.17 -5.36
C PHE A 281 -14.25 -20.91 -6.86
N ALA A 282 -14.69 -19.70 -7.25
CA ALA A 282 -14.88 -19.34 -8.66
C ALA A 282 -13.57 -19.04 -9.42
N TYR A 283 -12.52 -18.58 -8.72
CA TYR A 283 -11.26 -18.14 -9.32
C TYR A 283 -10.03 -18.72 -8.62
N TRP A 284 -10.09 -19.99 -8.21
CA TRP A 284 -8.98 -20.67 -7.54
C TRP A 284 -7.74 -20.77 -8.46
N LYS A 285 -6.83 -19.79 -8.33
CA LYS A 285 -5.50 -19.79 -8.97
C LYS A 285 -4.43 -19.81 -7.89
N TRP A 286 -3.45 -20.71 -8.05
CA TRP A 286 -2.33 -20.92 -7.13
C TRP A 286 -1.51 -19.65 -6.84
N GLU A 287 -1.54 -18.65 -7.71
CA GLU A 287 -0.86 -17.36 -7.55
C GLU A 287 -1.53 -16.40 -6.54
N THR A 288 -2.73 -16.70 -6.03
CA THR A 288 -3.51 -15.84 -5.09
C THR A 288 -3.56 -16.35 -3.64
N GLN A 289 -2.73 -17.33 -3.30
CA GLN A 289 -2.68 -18.02 -1.99
C GLN A 289 -2.75 -17.12 -0.73
N PRO A 290 -2.08 -15.94 -0.65
CA PRO A 290 -2.06 -15.16 0.59
C PRO A 290 -3.42 -14.57 0.99
N ILE A 291 -4.33 -14.33 0.04
CA ILE A 291 -5.62 -13.65 0.28
C ILE A 291 -6.74 -14.66 0.58
N SER A 292 -6.59 -15.91 0.14
CA SER A 292 -7.63 -16.94 0.25
C SER A 292 -7.66 -17.64 1.61
N ILE A 293 -6.51 -17.71 2.31
CA ILE A 293 -6.40 -18.40 3.61
C ILE A 293 -7.24 -17.72 4.71
N PRO A 294 -7.15 -16.39 4.94
CA PRO A 294 -7.96 -15.74 5.98
C PRO A 294 -9.47 -15.88 5.71
N LYS A 295 -9.90 -15.78 4.45
CA LYS A 295 -11.32 -15.96 4.07
C LYS A 295 -11.85 -17.33 4.46
N LEU A 296 -11.09 -18.39 4.18
CA LEU A 296 -11.45 -19.76 4.58
C LEU A 296 -11.49 -19.90 6.11
N PHE A 297 -10.52 -19.31 6.82
CA PHE A 297 -10.48 -19.33 8.28
C PHE A 297 -11.72 -18.68 8.90
N TYR A 298 -12.12 -17.47 8.47
CA TYR A 298 -13.31 -16.79 8.99
C TYR A 298 -14.60 -17.54 8.64
N MET A 299 -14.68 -18.10 7.44
CA MET A 299 -15.82 -18.92 7.05
C MET A 299 -15.93 -20.14 7.97
N LEU A 300 -14.87 -20.95 8.11
CA LEU A 300 -14.87 -22.16 8.94
C LEU A 300 -15.12 -21.86 10.42
N SER A 301 -14.49 -20.82 10.96
CA SER A 301 -14.68 -20.42 12.36
C SER A 301 -16.12 -19.95 12.63
N SER A 302 -16.76 -19.26 11.68
CA SER A 302 -18.17 -18.88 11.82
C SER A 302 -19.13 -20.08 11.81
N TYR A 303 -18.86 -21.09 10.98
CA TYR A 303 -19.64 -22.33 10.99
C TYR A 303 -19.39 -23.13 12.28
N LEU A 304 -18.17 -23.07 12.82
CA LEU A 304 -17.86 -23.67 14.11
C LEU A 304 -18.62 -22.99 15.26
N THR A 305 -18.71 -21.65 15.30
CA THR A 305 -19.50 -20.95 16.35
C THR A 305 -20.99 -21.27 16.24
N LEU A 306 -21.54 -21.38 15.03
CA LEU A 306 -22.90 -21.88 14.80
C LEU A 306 -23.09 -23.31 15.31
N TYR A 307 -22.17 -24.22 14.97
CA TYR A 307 -22.22 -25.61 15.42
C TYR A 307 -22.18 -25.73 16.94
N LEU A 308 -21.25 -25.01 17.58
CA LEU A 308 -21.15 -24.97 19.04
C LEU A 308 -22.44 -24.42 19.67
N THR A 309 -23.06 -23.41 19.05
CA THR A 309 -24.27 -22.77 19.59
C THR A 309 -25.51 -23.64 19.45
N TYR A 310 -25.78 -24.17 18.25
CA TYR A 310 -27.03 -24.86 17.93
C TYR A 310 -27.02 -26.37 18.21
N SER A 311 -25.82 -26.97 18.32
CA SER A 311 -25.66 -28.41 18.52
C SER A 311 -25.12 -28.73 19.91
N ILE A 312 -23.92 -28.24 20.25
CA ILE A 312 -23.24 -28.63 21.50
C ILE A 312 -23.82 -27.93 22.73
N ASN A 313 -23.91 -26.60 22.69
CA ASN A 313 -24.34 -25.77 23.82
C ASN A 313 -25.83 -25.39 23.72
N ARG A 314 -26.63 -26.15 22.96
CA ARG A 314 -28.02 -25.82 22.60
C ARG A 314 -28.91 -25.56 23.81
N SER A 315 -28.71 -26.29 24.90
CA SER A 315 -29.50 -26.18 26.14
C SER A 315 -29.39 -24.83 26.84
N THR A 316 -28.33 -24.08 26.56
CA THR A 316 -28.03 -22.79 27.20
C THR A 316 -28.43 -21.58 26.34
N VAL A 317 -29.06 -21.82 25.19
CA VAL A 317 -29.52 -20.75 24.29
C VAL A 317 -30.82 -20.13 24.84
N GLU A 318 -30.81 -18.82 24.98
CA GLU A 318 -31.95 -18.02 25.47
C GLU A 318 -32.86 -17.62 24.29
N TRP A 319 -33.65 -18.58 23.81
CA TRP A 319 -34.52 -18.44 22.64
C TRP A 319 -35.57 -17.32 22.78
N ASP A 320 -36.02 -17.11 24.00
CA ASP A 320 -36.96 -16.07 24.41
C ASP A 320 -36.40 -14.66 24.25
N LEU A 321 -35.08 -14.50 24.39
CA LEU A 321 -34.38 -13.23 24.17
C LEU A 321 -34.04 -13.00 22.70
N ASP A 322 -33.64 -14.04 21.95
CA ASP A 322 -33.23 -13.94 20.53
C ASP A 322 -34.43 -13.84 19.56
N THR A 323 -35.28 -12.83 19.74
CA THR A 323 -36.58 -12.64 19.06
C THR A 323 -36.52 -11.70 17.84
N PHE A 324 -35.34 -11.21 17.47
CA PHE A 324 -35.18 -10.28 16.35
C PHE A 324 -35.68 -10.87 15.02
N ARG A 325 -36.39 -10.05 14.22
CA ARG A 325 -36.96 -10.49 12.93
C ARG A 325 -35.96 -10.29 11.80
N LEU A 326 -35.27 -11.36 11.38
CA LEU A 326 -34.22 -11.33 10.34
C LEU A 326 -34.66 -10.67 9.02
N LYS A 327 -35.94 -10.78 8.65
CA LYS A 327 -36.50 -10.15 7.44
C LYS A 327 -36.31 -8.64 7.40
N LEU A 328 -36.26 -7.97 8.57
CA LEU A 328 -36.04 -6.52 8.68
C LEU A 328 -34.63 -6.09 8.26
N LEU A 329 -33.66 -7.02 8.20
CA LEU A 329 -32.31 -6.75 7.73
C LEU A 329 -32.08 -7.31 6.33
N ILE A 330 -32.45 -8.57 6.11
CA ILE A 330 -32.18 -9.27 4.85
C ILE A 330 -32.85 -8.57 3.67
N VAL A 331 -34.12 -8.17 3.80
CA VAL A 331 -34.86 -7.57 2.67
C VAL A 331 -34.27 -6.20 2.27
N PRO A 332 -34.10 -5.22 3.19
CA PRO A 332 -33.52 -3.93 2.82
C PRO A 332 -32.08 -4.04 2.31
N VAL A 333 -31.24 -4.87 2.96
CA VAL A 333 -29.85 -5.08 2.51
C VAL A 333 -29.80 -5.70 1.11
N SER A 334 -30.69 -6.64 0.80
CA SER A 334 -30.75 -7.27 -0.52
C SER A 334 -31.21 -6.28 -1.59
N MET A 335 -32.23 -5.47 -1.30
CA MET A 335 -32.70 -4.42 -2.20
C MET A 335 -31.60 -3.38 -2.46
N LEU A 336 -30.94 -2.90 -1.40
CA LEU A 336 -29.85 -1.93 -1.49
C LEU A 336 -28.68 -2.48 -2.31
N SER A 337 -28.29 -3.74 -2.06
CA SER A 337 -27.21 -4.40 -2.79
C SER A 337 -27.53 -4.56 -4.28
N PHE A 338 -28.79 -4.81 -4.62
CA PHE A 338 -29.24 -4.92 -6.00
C PHE A 338 -29.22 -3.56 -6.73
N VAL A 339 -29.74 -2.52 -6.09
CA VAL A 339 -29.79 -1.15 -6.66
C VAL A 339 -28.39 -0.60 -6.92
N LEU A 340 -27.44 -0.87 -6.03
CA LEU A 340 -26.09 -0.33 -6.10
C LEU A 340 -25.14 -1.17 -6.96
N ASN A 341 -25.55 -2.36 -7.39
CA ASN A 341 -24.69 -3.21 -8.18
C ASN A 341 -24.70 -2.81 -9.66
N GLU A 342 -23.76 -1.95 -10.05
CA GLU A 342 -23.62 -1.45 -11.43
C GLU A 342 -23.33 -2.54 -12.46
N ARG A 343 -22.66 -3.62 -12.06
CA ARG A 343 -22.32 -4.75 -12.93
C ARG A 343 -23.17 -5.94 -12.51
N LYS A 344 -24.16 -6.31 -13.33
CA LYS A 344 -25.14 -7.39 -13.11
C LYS A 344 -24.55 -8.83 -13.02
N ARG A 345 -23.34 -9.02 -12.48
CA ARG A 345 -22.74 -10.33 -12.19
C ARG A 345 -23.14 -10.78 -10.79
N ILE A 346 -23.46 -12.07 -10.66
CA ILE A 346 -23.91 -12.69 -9.40
C ILE A 346 -22.82 -12.61 -8.31
N THR A 347 -21.55 -12.83 -8.66
CA THR A 347 -20.43 -12.78 -7.71
C THR A 347 -20.23 -11.38 -7.13
N GLN A 348 -20.42 -10.34 -7.95
CA GLN A 348 -20.32 -8.96 -7.49
C GLN A 348 -21.52 -8.56 -6.63
N LEU A 349 -22.72 -9.02 -6.98
CA LEU A 349 -23.91 -8.85 -6.13
C LEU A 349 -23.73 -9.52 -4.77
N ALA A 350 -23.21 -10.76 -4.73
CA ALA A 350 -22.92 -11.48 -3.50
C ALA A 350 -21.85 -10.77 -2.65
N TYR A 351 -20.81 -10.22 -3.29
CA TYR A 351 -19.80 -9.42 -2.62
C TYR A 351 -20.38 -8.15 -1.99
N THR A 352 -21.14 -7.35 -2.77
CA THR A 352 -21.80 -6.13 -2.29
C THR A 352 -22.78 -6.43 -1.16
N TRP A 353 -23.56 -7.51 -1.29
CA TRP A 353 -24.45 -7.98 -0.23
C TRP A 353 -23.70 -8.33 1.05
N SER A 354 -22.58 -9.04 0.94
CA SER A 354 -21.78 -9.41 2.10
C SER A 354 -21.28 -8.17 2.85
N LEU A 355 -20.86 -7.11 2.14
CA LEU A 355 -20.34 -5.89 2.75
C LEU A 355 -21.39 -5.19 3.62
N PHE A 356 -22.61 -5.05 3.09
CA PHE A 356 -23.71 -4.45 3.83
C PHE A 356 -24.23 -5.36 4.95
N MET A 357 -24.28 -6.67 4.72
CA MET A 357 -24.77 -7.60 5.73
C MET A 357 -23.82 -7.71 6.92
N GLU A 358 -22.50 -7.71 6.73
CA GLU A 358 -21.53 -7.73 7.83
C GLU A 358 -21.75 -6.58 8.82
N SER A 359 -22.05 -5.40 8.26
CA SER A 359 -22.33 -4.19 9.02
C SER A 359 -23.59 -4.31 9.89
N ALA A 360 -24.58 -5.08 9.43
CA ALA A 360 -25.87 -5.26 10.09
C ALA A 360 -25.97 -6.56 10.90
N ALA A 361 -25.03 -7.51 10.72
CA ALA A 361 -25.14 -8.86 11.26
C ALA A 361 -25.11 -8.90 12.80
N LEU A 362 -24.57 -7.87 13.46
CA LEU A 362 -24.59 -7.75 14.93
C LEU A 362 -25.89 -7.20 15.52
N VAL A 363 -26.81 -6.68 14.71
CA VAL A 363 -28.06 -6.08 15.20
C VAL A 363 -28.91 -7.05 16.04
N PRO A 364 -29.12 -8.33 15.66
CA PRO A 364 -29.81 -9.30 16.51
C PRO A 364 -29.14 -9.49 17.89
N GLN A 365 -27.81 -9.56 17.93
CA GLN A 365 -27.04 -9.67 19.16
C GLN A 365 -27.19 -8.44 20.07
N LEU A 366 -27.15 -7.24 19.49
CA LEU A 366 -27.39 -5.99 20.22
C LEU A 366 -28.82 -5.91 20.76
N PHE A 367 -29.80 -6.35 19.98
CA PHE A 367 -31.21 -6.41 20.39
C PHE A 367 -31.44 -7.41 21.53
N MET A 368 -30.84 -8.59 21.46
CA MET A 368 -30.89 -9.60 22.52
C MET A 368 -30.29 -9.06 23.82
N MET A 369 -29.13 -8.39 23.73
CA MET A 369 -28.46 -7.81 24.89
C MET A 369 -29.23 -6.63 25.49
N TRP A 370 -29.94 -5.84 24.67
CA TRP A 370 -30.82 -4.79 25.19
C TRP A 370 -32.00 -5.34 26.01
N LYS A 371 -32.48 -6.55 25.67
CA LYS A 371 -33.50 -7.27 26.44
C LYS A 371 -32.95 -7.99 27.66
N SER A 372 -31.69 -8.39 27.62
CA SER A 372 -31.05 -9.09 28.73
C SER A 372 -30.73 -8.13 29.88
N GLU A 373 -31.03 -8.56 31.11
CA GLU A 373 -30.59 -7.87 32.33
C GLU A 373 -29.13 -8.20 32.70
N LYS A 374 -28.57 -9.27 32.12
CA LYS A 374 -27.21 -9.75 32.36
C LYS A 374 -26.35 -9.53 31.12
N ALA A 375 -25.17 -8.97 31.33
CA ALA A 375 -24.18 -8.79 30.27
C ALA A 375 -22.94 -9.64 30.57
N ASP A 376 -22.71 -10.68 29.78
CA ASP A 376 -21.50 -11.49 29.86
C ASP A 376 -20.30 -10.66 29.37
N THR A 377 -19.27 -10.54 30.21
CA THR A 377 -18.07 -9.75 29.93
C THR A 377 -17.37 -10.16 28.64
N LEU A 378 -17.28 -11.45 28.32
CA LEU A 378 -16.64 -11.92 27.10
C LEU A 378 -17.45 -11.53 25.86
N ILE A 379 -18.78 -11.53 25.96
CA ILE A 379 -19.67 -11.09 24.87
C ILE A 379 -19.54 -9.59 24.65
N MET A 380 -19.44 -8.80 25.73
CA MET A 380 -19.18 -7.36 25.64
C MET A 380 -17.83 -7.05 24.98
N CYS A 381 -16.76 -7.76 25.38
CA CYS A 381 -15.44 -7.62 24.76
C CYS A 381 -15.47 -8.01 23.27
N TYR A 382 -16.11 -9.13 22.92
CA TYR A 382 -16.31 -9.54 21.52
C TYR A 382 -17.00 -8.43 20.71
N LEU A 383 -18.12 -7.89 21.22
CA LEU A 383 -18.89 -6.86 20.53
C LEU A 383 -18.10 -5.57 20.36
N LEU A 384 -17.34 -5.15 21.37
CA LEU A 384 -16.48 -3.97 21.30
C LEU A 384 -15.40 -4.14 20.22
N ILE A 385 -14.65 -5.25 20.27
CA ILE A 385 -13.55 -5.51 19.32
C ILE A 385 -14.10 -5.65 17.90
N PHE A 386 -15.21 -6.37 17.71
CA PHE A 386 -15.83 -6.51 16.40
C PHE A 386 -16.38 -5.18 15.87
N GLY A 387 -16.96 -4.34 16.74
CA GLY A 387 -17.39 -2.99 16.39
C GLY A 387 -16.24 -2.09 15.92
N VAL A 388 -15.11 -2.12 16.64
CA VAL A 388 -13.90 -1.38 16.23
C VAL A 388 -13.34 -1.92 14.92
N TYR A 389 -13.32 -3.25 14.73
CA TYR A 389 -12.95 -3.88 13.47
C TYR A 389 -13.78 -3.33 12.30
N ILE A 390 -15.11 -3.33 12.39
CA ILE A 390 -15.98 -2.82 11.31
C ILE A 390 -15.63 -1.37 11.00
N GLY A 391 -15.44 -0.54 12.04
CA GLY A 391 -15.08 0.87 11.88
C GLY A 391 -13.73 1.07 11.17
N VAL A 392 -12.69 0.35 11.58
CA VAL A 392 -11.35 0.43 10.96
C VAL A 392 -11.38 -0.07 9.51
N GLN A 393 -12.06 -1.20 9.25
CA GLN A 393 -12.19 -1.78 7.92
C GLN A 393 -12.85 -0.81 6.93
N GLN A 394 -13.90 -0.12 7.37
CA GLN A 394 -14.62 0.82 6.53
C GLN A 394 -13.88 2.14 6.34
N TYR A 395 -13.25 2.64 7.40
CA TYR A 395 -12.36 3.78 7.27
C TYR A 395 -11.23 3.46 6.27
N SER A 396 -10.64 2.27 6.36
CA SER A 396 -9.66 1.78 5.39
C SER A 396 -10.22 1.73 3.97
N PHE A 397 -11.44 1.22 3.78
CA PHE A 397 -12.12 1.19 2.48
C PHE A 397 -12.35 2.60 1.88
N CYS A 398 -12.83 3.54 2.70
CA CYS A 398 -13.02 4.94 2.32
C CYS A 398 -11.70 5.62 1.94
N MET A 399 -10.60 5.27 2.61
CA MET A 399 -9.28 5.87 2.37
C MET A 399 -8.53 5.24 1.18
N SER A 400 -8.71 3.93 0.95
CA SER A 400 -7.99 3.15 -0.07
C SER A 400 -8.47 3.44 -1.49
N THR A 401 -9.73 3.78 -1.67
CA THR A 401 -10.26 4.09 -2.99
C THR A 401 -9.79 5.50 -3.40
N LYS A 402 -8.78 5.61 -4.27
CA LYS A 402 -8.51 6.85 -5.04
C LYS A 402 -9.78 7.33 -5.76
N THR A 403 -10.59 6.36 -6.17
CA THR A 403 -11.95 6.52 -6.66
C THR A 403 -12.88 7.21 -5.65
N PHE A 404 -12.70 7.11 -4.32
CA PHE A 404 -13.57 7.74 -3.31
C PHE A 404 -13.73 9.26 -3.49
N LYS A 405 -12.62 9.96 -3.80
CA LYS A 405 -12.63 11.41 -4.04
C LYS A 405 -13.22 11.79 -5.39
N GLU A 406 -13.09 10.91 -6.39
CA GLU A 406 -13.68 11.10 -7.73
C GLU A 406 -15.16 10.67 -7.78
N LEU A 407 -15.56 9.70 -6.97
CA LEU A 407 -16.90 9.10 -6.90
C LEU A 407 -17.86 9.98 -6.08
N ILE A 408 -17.36 10.62 -5.01
CA ILE A 408 -18.07 11.73 -4.34
C ILE A 408 -18.29 12.92 -5.30
N GLY A 409 -17.41 13.06 -6.31
CA GLY A 409 -17.60 14.01 -7.41
C GLY A 409 -18.45 13.51 -8.58
N GLY A 410 -18.89 12.24 -8.59
CA GLY A 410 -19.35 11.57 -9.81
C GLY A 410 -20.72 10.88 -9.79
N THR A 411 -21.21 10.33 -8.67
CA THR A 411 -22.53 9.65 -8.66
C THR A 411 -23.25 9.76 -7.31
N GLU A 412 -24.54 10.10 -7.32
CA GLU A 412 -25.40 10.10 -6.12
C GLU A 412 -25.44 8.75 -5.41
N ALA A 413 -25.27 7.64 -6.14
CA ALA A 413 -25.24 6.28 -5.59
C ALA A 413 -24.10 6.07 -4.59
N ALA A 414 -22.91 6.62 -4.85
CA ALA A 414 -21.78 6.51 -3.95
C ALA A 414 -21.97 7.34 -2.67
N ARG A 415 -22.58 8.52 -2.80
CA ARG A 415 -22.95 9.35 -1.67
C ARG A 415 -24.01 8.67 -0.80
N LEU A 416 -25.01 8.03 -1.43
CA LEU A 416 -26.04 7.25 -0.74
C LEU A 416 -25.47 6.03 -0.01
N ILE A 417 -24.46 5.34 -0.57
CA ILE A 417 -23.75 4.26 0.11
C ILE A 417 -23.05 4.77 1.36
N ILE A 418 -22.31 5.88 1.23
CA ILE A 418 -21.57 6.48 2.35
C ILE A 418 -22.56 6.95 3.41
N ASP A 419 -23.58 7.71 3.06
CA ASP A 419 -24.56 8.24 4.01
C ASP A 419 -25.37 7.11 4.69
N SER A 420 -25.69 6.03 3.96
CA SER A 420 -26.38 4.85 4.53
C SER A 420 -25.48 4.06 5.46
N MET A 421 -24.20 3.88 5.11
CA MET A 421 -23.23 3.23 6.00
C MET A 421 -22.97 4.11 7.22
N THR A 422 -22.57 5.38 7.03
CA THR A 422 -22.34 6.34 8.11
C THR A 422 -23.56 6.50 9.02
N GLY A 423 -24.79 6.47 8.48
CA GLY A 423 -26.03 6.48 9.27
C GLY A 423 -26.22 5.21 10.11
N LEU A 424 -26.03 4.02 9.52
CA LEU A 424 -26.06 2.75 10.25
C LEU A 424 -24.98 2.71 11.36
N PHE A 425 -23.83 3.34 11.14
CA PHE A 425 -22.73 3.41 12.10
C PHE A 425 -22.87 4.49 13.15
N ALA A 426 -23.50 5.62 12.84
CA ALA A 426 -23.91 6.56 13.87
C ALA A 426 -24.88 5.87 14.84
N ILE A 427 -25.82 5.08 14.32
CA ILE A 427 -26.74 4.29 15.15
C ILE A 427 -25.99 3.25 16.00
N LEU A 428 -25.09 2.46 15.40
CA LEU A 428 -24.28 1.48 16.14
C LEU A 428 -23.34 2.14 17.15
N GLY A 429 -22.68 3.25 16.81
CA GLY A 429 -21.79 4.02 17.68
C GLY A 429 -22.53 4.67 18.84
N THR A 430 -23.74 5.19 18.61
CA THR A 430 -24.61 5.67 19.69
C THR A 430 -25.04 4.51 20.59
N PHE A 431 -25.34 3.36 20.00
CA PHE A 431 -25.66 2.13 20.74
C PHE A 431 -24.48 1.66 21.59
N PHE A 432 -23.25 1.68 21.05
CA PHE A 432 -22.00 1.36 21.75
C PHE A 432 -21.62 2.40 22.79
N ALA A 433 -21.95 3.68 22.63
CA ALA A 433 -21.77 4.71 23.65
C ALA A 433 -22.75 4.52 24.82
N VAL A 434 -24.02 4.22 24.52
CA VAL A 434 -25.03 3.84 25.52
C VAL A 434 -24.64 2.54 26.23
N LEU A 435 -24.09 1.58 25.48
CA LEU A 435 -23.54 0.35 26.05
C LEU A 435 -22.28 0.61 26.88
N GLY A 436 -21.42 1.51 26.42
CA GLY A 436 -20.20 1.95 27.10
C GLY A 436 -20.51 2.50 28.48
N ASN A 437 -21.57 3.31 28.60
CA ASN A 437 -22.04 3.78 29.91
C ASN A 437 -22.55 2.64 30.81
N LYS A 438 -23.22 1.61 30.24
CA LYS A 438 -23.60 0.40 31.00
C LYS A 438 -22.41 -0.47 31.37
N VAL A 439 -21.42 -0.59 30.48
CA VAL A 439 -20.17 -1.36 30.63
C VAL A 439 -19.27 -0.68 31.66
N GLU A 440 -19.13 0.63 31.61
CA GLU A 440 -18.40 1.46 32.59
C GLU A 440 -19.05 1.35 33.96
N ALA A 441 -20.39 1.51 34.04
CA ALA A 441 -21.12 1.29 35.29
C ALA A 441 -20.95 -0.15 35.83
N HIS A 442 -20.97 -1.17 34.96
CA HIS A 442 -20.79 -2.56 35.37
C HIS A 442 -19.33 -2.89 35.76
N LEU A 443 -18.34 -2.39 35.02
CA LEU A 443 -16.92 -2.53 35.34
C LEU A 443 -16.57 -1.81 36.64
N ILE A 444 -17.05 -0.57 36.84
CA ILE A 444 -16.92 0.14 38.12
C ILE A 444 -17.57 -0.69 39.24
N ASN A 445 -18.79 -1.19 39.06
CA ASN A 445 -19.46 -1.97 40.10
C ASN A 445 -18.82 -3.35 40.37
N CYS A 446 -18.16 -3.98 39.40
CA CYS A 446 -17.52 -5.29 39.56
C CYS A 446 -16.03 -5.22 39.98
N VAL A 447 -15.30 -4.18 39.56
CA VAL A 447 -13.86 -4.03 39.79
C VAL A 447 -13.57 -3.28 41.08
N THR A 448 -14.32 -2.21 41.38
CA THR A 448 -14.07 -1.35 42.55
C THR A 448 -14.15 -2.12 43.87
N PRO A 449 -15.15 -3.00 44.12
CA PRO A 449 -15.22 -3.78 45.36
C PRO A 449 -14.08 -4.82 45.49
N LYS A 450 -13.59 -5.37 44.37
CA LYS A 450 -12.47 -6.33 44.36
C LYS A 450 -11.12 -5.62 44.59
N MET A 451 -10.94 -4.43 44.04
CA MET A 451 -9.79 -3.57 44.33
C MET A 451 -9.80 -3.12 45.78
N ASP A 452 -10.94 -2.67 46.32
CA ASP A 452 -11.05 -2.28 47.73
C ASP A 452 -10.72 -3.44 48.67
N LYS A 453 -11.22 -4.64 48.38
CA LYS A 453 -10.90 -5.84 49.19
C LYS A 453 -9.42 -6.19 49.13
N THR A 454 -8.78 -6.02 47.97
CA THR A 454 -7.35 -6.30 47.77
C THR A 454 -6.47 -5.26 48.48
N ILE A 455 -6.84 -3.98 48.39
CA ILE A 455 -6.17 -2.86 49.07
C ILE A 455 -6.35 -2.98 50.59
N THR A 456 -7.55 -3.30 51.07
CA THR A 456 -7.82 -3.52 52.51
C THR A 456 -7.05 -4.73 53.05
N THR A 457 -6.95 -5.82 52.28
CA THR A 457 -6.15 -7.01 52.65
C THR A 457 -4.65 -6.74 52.60
N MET A 458 -4.19 -5.85 51.72
CA MET A 458 -2.79 -5.40 51.71
C MET A 458 -2.49 -4.51 52.92
N ILE A 459 -3.38 -3.56 53.24
CA ILE A 459 -3.22 -2.68 54.40
C ILE A 459 -3.24 -3.47 55.71
N SER A 460 -4.11 -4.49 55.86
CA SER A 460 -4.14 -5.34 57.05
C SER A 460 -2.99 -6.33 57.18
N LYS A 461 -2.15 -6.48 56.14
CA LYS A 461 -0.90 -7.27 56.19
C LYS A 461 0.34 -6.41 56.41
N VAL A 462 0.18 -5.08 56.29
CA VAL A 462 1.23 -4.07 56.48
C VAL A 462 1.15 -3.45 57.89
N HIS A 463 -0.01 -3.48 58.54
CA HIS A 463 -0.14 -3.44 60.01
C HIS A 463 0.01 -4.85 60.59
#